data_AF-A0A2S2C792-F1
#
_entry.id   AF-A0A2S2C792-F1
#
_cell.length_a   1.000
_cell.length_b   1.000
_cell.length_c   1.000
_cell.angle_alpha   90.00
_cell.angle_beta   90.00
_cell.angle_gamma   90.00
#
_symmetry.space_group_name_H-M   'P 1'
#
loop_
_entity.id
_entity.type
_entity.pdbx_description
1 polymer ?
#
loop_
_entity_poly.entity_id
_entity_poly.type
_entity_poly.pdbx_seq_one_letter_code
_entity_poly.pdbx_strand_id
1 'polypeptide(L)' 'MVAVDFSFDSTIDGKAIRIASMIDEHTRQSLLKIVERSITAQRLTDEHGKAFALWGGLPLVLRMDNGP' A
#
# COMPACT_ATOMS: atom_id res chain seq x y z
N MET A 1 -2.65 9.51 10.83
CA MET A 1 -2.08 9.77 9.48
C MET A 1 -1.82 8.43 8.87
N VAL A 2 -2.19 8.21 7.62
CA VAL A 2 -1.83 6.97 6.93
C VAL A 2 -0.59 7.20 6.08
N ALA A 3 0.30 6.23 6.07
CA ALA A 3 1.49 6.22 5.23
C ALA A 3 1.41 5.05 4.25
N VAL A 4 1.73 5.33 2.99
CA VAL A 4 1.88 4.34 1.92
C VAL A 4 3.35 4.27 1.53
N ASP A 5 3.85 3.05 1.34
CA ASP A 5 5.23 2.77 0.97
C ASP A 5 5.29 1.62 -0.04
N PHE A 6 6.31 1.68 -0.91
CA PHE A 6 6.59 0.65 -1.91
C PHE A 6 7.95 0.00 -1.65
N SER A 7 7.91 -1.32 -1.47
CA SER A 7 9.10 -2.15 -1.35
C SER A 7 9.25 -3.07 -2.56
N PHE A 8 10.50 -3.41 -2.88
CA PHE A 8 10.85 -4.36 -3.94
C PHE A 8 11.57 -5.55 -3.33
N ASP A 9 11.21 -6.74 -3.79
CA ASP A 9 11.83 -7.99 -3.34
C ASP A 9 11.83 -9.01 -4.51
N SER A 10 12.29 -10.24 -4.25
CA SER A 10 12.26 -11.34 -5.19
C SER A 10 11.76 -12.62 -4.53
N THR A 11 11.06 -13.45 -5.31
CA THR A 11 10.70 -14.81 -4.89
C THR A 11 11.93 -15.71 -4.89
N ILE A 12 11.85 -16.90 -4.28
CA ILE A 12 12.97 -17.86 -4.19
C ILE A 12 13.56 -18.27 -5.56
N ASP A 13 12.79 -18.11 -6.63
CA ASP A 13 13.20 -18.34 -8.02
C ASP A 13 13.76 -17.08 -8.70
N GLY A 14 14.11 -16.04 -7.93
CA GLY A 14 14.74 -14.80 -8.38
C GLY A 14 13.80 -13.82 -9.09
N LYS A 15 12.51 -14.13 -9.22
CA LYS A 15 11.58 -13.23 -9.92
C LYS A 15 11.21 -12.05 -9.03
N ALA A 16 11.31 -10.83 -9.56
CA ALA A 16 11.01 -9.59 -8.84
C ALA A 16 9.51 -9.44 -8.50
N ILE A 17 9.20 -8.95 -7.30
CA ILE A 17 7.87 -8.55 -6.84
C ILE A 17 7.90 -7.11 -6.35
N ARG A 18 6.73 -6.47 -6.43
CA ARG A 18 6.45 -5.16 -5.82
C ARG A 18 5.49 -5.38 -4.67
N ILE A 19 5.73 -4.67 -3.58
CA ILE A 19 4.94 -4.73 -2.37
C ILE A 19 4.48 -3.31 -2.08
N ALA A 20 3.16 -3.07 -2.11
CA ALA A 20 2.59 -1.83 -1.60
C ALA A 20 2.01 -2.10 -0.21
N SER A 21 2.37 -1.25 0.75
CA SER A 21 1.87 -1.35 2.11
C SER A 21 1.30 -0.01 2.58
N MET A 22 0.23 -0.08 3.37
CA MET A 22 -0.34 1.09 4.04
C MET A 22 -0.52 0.82 5.53
N ILE A 23 -0.13 1.78 6.35
CA ILE A 23 -0.27 1.75 7.80
C ILE A 23 -0.89 3.04 8.32
N ASP A 24 -1.78 2.92 9.31
CA ASP A 24 -2.13 4.06 10.16
C ASP A 24 -1.03 4.23 11.22
N GLU A 25 -0.30 5.34 11.16
CA GLU A 25 0.84 5.60 12.04
C GLU A 25 0.42 5.77 13.51
N HIS A 26 -0.84 6.15 13.80
CA HIS A 26 -1.32 6.34 15.17
C HIS A 26 -1.62 5.00 15.85
N THR A 27 -2.40 4.15 15.20
CA THR A 27 -2.84 2.86 15.75
C THR A 27 -1.88 1.71 15.44
N ARG A 28 -0.93 1.92 14.53
CA ARG A 28 -0.07 0.88 13.94
C ARG A 28 -0.85 -0.22 13.21
N GLN A 29 -2.10 0.05 12.84
CA GLN A 29 -2.91 -0.88 12.07
C GLN A 29 -2.43 -0.93 10.62
N SER A 30 -2.20 -2.14 10.09
CA SER A 30 -1.99 -2.34 8.65
C SER A 30 -3.34 -2.30 7.93
N LEU A 31 -3.46 -1.41 6.94
CA LEU A 31 -4.71 -1.15 6.22
C LEU A 31 -4.74 -1.81 4.84
N LEU A 32 -3.58 -1.95 4.20
CA LEU A 32 -3.44 -2.51 2.86
C LEU A 32 -2.10 -3.22 2.72
N LYS A 33 -2.12 -4.35 2.01
CA LYS A 33 -0.94 -5.08 1.58
C LYS A 33 -1.19 -5.71 0.21
N ILE A 34 -0.53 -5.19 -0.82
CA ILE A 34 -0.57 -5.73 -2.18
C ILE A 34 0.79 -6.33 -2.48
N VAL A 35 0.83 -7.56 -2.98
CA VAL A 35 2.05 -8.22 -3.43
C VAL A 35 1.82 -8.71 -4.85
N GLU A 36 2.37 -7.99 -5.83
CA GLU A 36 2.15 -8.26 -7.25
C GLU A 36 3.43 -8.02 -8.06
N ARG A 37 3.50 -8.54 -9.29
CA ARG A 37 4.65 -8.31 -10.19
C ARG A 37 4.68 -6.88 -10.73
N SER A 38 3.52 -6.26 -10.86
CA SER A 38 3.30 -4.88 -11.28
C SER A 38 2.10 -4.33 -10.51
N ILE A 39 2.21 -3.11 -9.99
CA ILE A 39 1.13 -2.43 -9.30
C ILE A 39 0.85 -1.16 -10.09
N THR A 40 -0.29 -1.13 -10.79
CA THR A 40 -0.70 0.03 -11.58
C THR A 40 -1.35 1.07 -10.67
N ALA A 41 -1.36 2.34 -11.11
CA ALA A 41 -2.02 3.41 -10.35
C ALA A 41 -3.53 3.12 -10.15
N GLN A 42 -4.20 2.56 -11.16
CA GLN A 42 -5.61 2.17 -11.05
C GLN A 42 -5.80 1.08 -10.00
N ARG A 43 -4.98 0.02 -10.06
CA ARG A 43 -5.02 -1.10 -9.10
C ARG A 43 -4.85 -0.60 -7.67
N LEU A 44 -3.87 0.29 -7.45
CA LEU A 44 -3.61 0.89 -6.14
C LEU A 44 -4.81 1.72 -5.65
N THR A 45 -5.39 2.55 -6.52
CA THR A 45 -6.51 3.43 -6.18
C THR A 45 -7.76 2.63 -5.81
N ASP A 46 -8.03 1.54 -6.54
CA ASP A 46 -9.17 0.66 -6.25
C ASP A 46 -9.02 0.00 -4.87
N GLU A 47 -7.82 -0.47 -4.54
CA GLU A 47 -7.53 -1.09 -3.24
C GLU A 47 -7.52 -0.07 -2.10
N HIS A 48 -7.08 1.18 -2.34
CA HIS A 48 -7.24 2.26 -1.36
C HIS A 48 -8.72 2.49 -1.02
N GLY A 49 -9.59 2.56 -2.02
CA GLY A 49 -11.04 2.74 -1.80
C GLY A 49 -11.62 1.63 -0.91
N LYS A 50 -11.25 0.38 -1.17
CA LYS A 50 -11.67 -0.77 -0.35
C LYS A 50 -11.11 -0.69 1.07
N ALA A 51 -9.81 -0.41 1.21
CA ALA A 51 -9.16 -0.32 2.52
C ALA A 51 -9.78 0.77 3.40
N PHE A 52 -10.05 1.96 2.84
CA PHE A 52 -10.68 3.05 3.58
C PHE A 52 -12.14 2.76 3.94
N ALA A 53 -12.90 2.13 3.04
CA ALA A 53 -14.26 1.70 3.35
C ALA A 53 -14.29 0.69 4.52
N LEU A 54 -13.32 -0.23 4.57
CA LEU A 54 -13.19 -1.21 5.66
C LEU A 54 -12.64 -0.59 6.96
N TRP A 55 -11.75 0.39 6.86
CA TRP A 55 -11.17 1.07 8.02
C TRP A 55 -12.16 2.03 8.72
N GLY A 56 -13.20 2.48 8.01
CA GLY A 56 -14.26 3.32 8.56
C GLY A 56 -14.23 4.77 8.08
N GLY A 57 -13.48 5.08 7.02
CA GLY A 57 -13.48 6.40 6.40
C GLY A 57 -12.18 6.76 5.69
N LEU A 58 -12.18 7.95 5.10
CA LEU A 58 -10.98 8.52 4.47
C LEU A 58 -10.01 9.08 5.52
N PRO A 59 -8.70 8.95 5.31
CA PRO A 59 -7.72 9.58 6.17
C PRO A 59 -7.74 11.10 5.98
N LEU A 60 -7.49 11.85 7.05
CA LEU A 60 -7.27 13.30 6.97
C LEU A 60 -5.96 13.66 6.27
N VAL A 61 -4.96 12.79 6.42
CA VAL A 61 -3.62 12.96 5.82
C VAL A 61 -3.16 11.60 5.33
N LEU A 62 -2.81 11.55 4.05
CA LEU A 62 -2.11 10.44 3.41
C LEU A 62 -0.71 10.92 3.03
N ARG A 63 0.31 10.22 3.51
CA ARG A 63 1.70 10.43 3.12
C ARG A 63 2.13 9.29 2.21
N MET A 64 2.73 9.62 1.08
CA MET A 64 3.38 8.67 0.20
C MET A 64 4.76 9.24 -0.14
N ASP A 65 5.77 8.39 -0.23
CA ASP A 65 7.03 8.81 -0.82
C ASP A 65 6.87 8.92 -2.34
N ASN A 66 7.73 9.71 -3.00
CA ASN A 66 7.66 9.86 -4.45
C ASN A 66 8.27 8.66 -5.19
N GLY A 67 8.75 7.64 -4.48
CA GLY A 67 9.64 6.62 -5.03
C GLY A 67 10.87 7.22 -5.74
N PRO A 68 11.82 6.39 -6.17
CA PRO A 68 12.76 6.76 -7.22
C PRO A 68 12.09 6.78 -8.62
#